data_AF-A0A0W8E997-F1
#
_entry.id   AF-A0A0W8E997-F1
#
_cell.length_a   1.000
_cell.length_b   1.000
_cell.length_c   1.000
_cell.angle_alpha   90.00
_cell.angle_beta   90.00
_cell.angle_gamma   90.00
#
_symmetry.space_group_name_H-M   'P 1'
#
loop_
_entity.id
_entity.type
_entity.pdbx_description
1 polymer ?
#
loop_
_entity_poly.entity_id
_entity_poly.type
_entity_poly.pdbx_seq_one_letter_code
_entity_poly.pdbx_strand_id
1 'polypeptide(L)'
;MYAMHFYRIYESSGLFDLNQLEVSLPGSGHSYSRTGLSRVKTKSIQMEVLPLLLRLGTGSVEKDGYLLEMEVQARIYDIGAISICLSYINRNEDKSNLEELALIFAGQEGMEALFEEKLRIIHSVLKVCVADLIMDSEFYEDYTIYYINQPSEIDDPVSLLMGEKAEFSSLIKEQVLSNRLSYSTDDYVILTWDTALICDPESANDLRDLIEFANVQLLELRYYDNELSKNMDKMYVDIEIAEKKSRFSRTRQYRKIISAQMELIADLTEVTEKIGNLIKITEDVYYARVYQTALKVLRTAQWNESVERKLQVIQRNYALLSNEVDVRHSYFLEWIIIILIALEFGFAILEAVLR
;
A
#
# COMPACT_ATOMS: atom_id res chain seq x y z
N MET A 1 16.90 -5.23 27.88
CA MET A 1 16.70 -3.98 27.10
C MET A 1 15.79 -4.35 25.97
N TYR A 2 14.66 -3.66 25.87
CA TYR A 2 13.66 -3.95 24.86
C TYR A 2 13.25 -2.67 24.14
N ALA A 3 12.62 -2.83 22.98
CA ALA A 3 12.03 -1.73 22.24
C ALA A 3 10.64 -2.12 21.71
N MET A 4 9.81 -1.10 21.51
CA MET A 4 8.50 -1.23 20.87
C MET A 4 8.44 -0.21 19.73
N HIS A 5 8.09 -0.68 18.54
CA HIS A 5 7.94 0.15 17.35
C HIS A 5 6.50 0.04 16.85
N PHE A 6 5.77 1.14 16.95
CA PHE A 6 4.37 1.22 16.52
C PHE A 6 4.34 1.89 15.15
N TYR A 7 3.85 1.16 14.16
CA TYR A 7 3.73 1.62 12.78
C TYR A 7 2.29 1.95 12.45
N ARG A 8 2.08 3.08 11.76
CA ARG A 8 0.90 3.31 10.94
C ARG A 8 1.32 3.76 9.55
N ILE A 9 0.82 3.08 8.54
CA ILE A 9 1.14 3.32 7.14
C ILE A 9 -0.10 3.87 6.46
N TYR A 10 0.04 5.04 5.86
CA TYR A 10 -1.01 5.79 5.20
C TYR A 10 -0.74 5.84 3.71
N GLU A 11 -1.80 5.94 2.93
CA GLU A 11 -1.68 6.14 1.49
C GLU A 11 -2.00 7.59 1.13
N SER A 12 -1.19 8.13 0.23
CA SER A 12 -1.43 9.43 -0.38
C SER A 12 -1.92 9.25 -1.81
N SER A 13 -2.77 10.15 -2.29
CA SER A 13 -3.45 10.01 -3.58
C SER A 13 -2.54 10.14 -4.82
N GLY A 14 -1.23 9.98 -4.70
CA GLY A 14 -0.32 10.15 -5.83
C GLY A 14 1.10 9.65 -5.59
N LEU A 15 1.77 9.37 -6.70
CA LEU A 15 3.18 9.01 -6.74
C LEU A 15 4.07 10.21 -6.37
N PHE A 16 5.20 9.93 -5.73
CA PHE A 16 6.17 10.94 -5.35
C PHE A 16 7.45 10.84 -6.17
N ASP A 17 7.88 11.97 -6.76
CA ASP A 17 9.27 12.13 -7.17
C ASP A 17 10.11 12.47 -5.93
N LEU A 18 10.71 11.43 -5.33
CA LEU A 18 11.50 11.57 -4.10
C LEU A 18 12.71 12.49 -4.27
N ASN A 19 13.26 12.63 -5.49
CA ASN A 19 14.37 13.55 -5.72
C ASN A 19 13.89 15.00 -5.67
N GLN A 20 12.71 15.30 -6.23
CA GLN A 20 12.11 16.62 -6.12
C GLN A 20 11.72 16.96 -4.68
N LEU A 21 11.13 15.99 -3.95
CA LEU A 21 10.81 16.18 -2.53
C LEU A 21 12.06 16.53 -1.73
N GLU A 22 13.16 15.79 -1.89
CA GLU A 22 14.41 16.07 -1.17
C GLU A 22 14.94 17.48 -1.42
N VAL A 23 14.85 17.97 -2.67
CA VAL A 23 15.31 19.32 -3.05
C VAL A 23 14.36 20.42 -2.54
N SER A 24 13.07 20.15 -2.44
CA SER A 24 12.04 21.13 -2.03
C SER A 24 11.81 21.19 -0.51
N LEU A 25 12.33 20.24 0.26
CA LEU A 25 12.24 20.20 1.73
C LEU A 25 13.27 21.03 2.56
N PRO A 26 14.32 21.69 2.02
CA PRO A 26 15.29 22.39 2.86
C PRO A 26 14.73 23.75 3.32
N GLY A 27 14.13 23.78 4.52
CA GLY A 27 13.69 25.04 5.15
C GLY A 27 12.83 24.91 6.40
N SER A 28 12.34 23.72 6.76
CA SER A 28 11.28 23.54 7.77
C SER A 28 11.77 23.25 9.20
N GLY A 29 13.05 23.41 9.51
CA GLY A 29 13.60 23.25 10.87
C GLY A 29 13.68 21.81 11.41
N HIS A 30 13.35 20.81 10.58
CA HIS A 30 13.50 19.38 10.90
C HIS A 30 14.78 18.84 10.23
N SER A 31 15.46 17.88 10.86
CA SER A 31 16.67 17.28 10.28
C SER A 31 16.29 16.24 9.23
N TYR A 32 16.53 16.56 7.96
CA TYR A 32 16.35 15.65 6.83
C TYR A 32 17.63 14.87 6.58
N SER A 33 17.48 13.58 6.39
CA SER A 33 18.54 12.72 5.87
C SER A 33 17.87 11.82 4.85
N ARG A 34 18.51 11.56 3.70
CA ARG A 34 18.16 10.32 2.99
C ARG A 34 18.25 9.20 4.01
N THR A 35 17.34 8.25 3.97
CA THR A 35 17.59 6.94 4.57
C THR A 35 18.74 6.30 3.79
N GLY A 36 19.96 6.79 4.03
CA GLY A 36 21.09 5.92 4.00
C GLY A 36 20.83 4.93 5.12
N LEU A 37 20.83 3.65 4.77
CA LEU A 37 21.10 2.56 5.69
C LEU A 37 22.33 2.97 6.52
N SER A 38 22.09 3.55 7.69
CA SER A 38 23.15 4.09 8.51
C SER A 38 23.76 2.91 9.25
N ARG A 39 24.78 2.34 8.58
CA ARG A 39 25.67 1.27 9.03
C ARG A 39 24.99 -0.09 9.20
N VAL A 40 24.95 -0.87 8.12
CA VAL A 40 25.60 -2.18 7.92
C VAL A 40 25.48 -2.48 6.42
N LYS A 41 26.40 -3.27 5.86
CA LYS A 41 26.54 -3.55 4.43
C LYS A 41 25.20 -3.89 3.75
N THR A 42 24.84 -3.08 2.76
CA THR A 42 23.88 -3.26 1.67
C THR A 42 24.09 -4.57 0.87
N LYS A 43 23.93 -5.73 1.50
CA LYS A 43 24.14 -7.02 0.84
C LYS A 43 22.83 -7.80 0.69
N SER A 44 21.96 -7.78 1.68
CA SER A 44 20.78 -8.67 1.67
C SER A 44 19.58 -8.11 0.91
N ILE A 45 19.39 -6.78 0.87
CA ILE A 45 18.17 -6.12 0.35
C ILE A 45 18.57 -5.01 -0.64
N GLN A 46 17.99 -5.04 -1.84
CA GLN A 46 18.11 -3.99 -2.85
C GLN A 46 16.72 -3.41 -3.14
N MET A 47 16.61 -2.09 -3.09
CA MET A 47 15.43 -1.36 -3.54
C MET A 47 15.81 -0.54 -4.78
N GLU A 48 14.90 -0.47 -5.75
CA GLU A 48 15.13 0.37 -6.94
C GLU A 48 15.13 1.86 -6.57
N VAL A 49 14.22 2.25 -5.68
CA VAL A 49 14.11 3.61 -5.13
C VAL A 49 14.08 3.53 -3.61
N LEU A 50 15.02 4.22 -2.96
CA LEU A 50 15.08 4.26 -1.49
C LEU A 50 14.07 5.29 -0.95
N PRO A 51 13.28 4.95 0.07
CA PRO A 51 12.34 5.88 0.67
C PRO A 51 13.06 7.06 1.35
N LEU A 52 12.37 8.18 1.48
CA LEU A 52 12.87 9.37 2.18
C LEU A 52 12.52 9.30 3.67
N LEU A 53 13.52 9.48 4.56
CA LEU A 53 13.32 9.50 6.01
C LEU A 53 13.14 10.93 6.52
N LEU A 54 12.01 11.17 7.18
CA LEU A 54 11.72 12.38 7.93
C LEU A 54 11.83 12.08 9.42
N ARG A 55 12.68 12.83 10.13
CA ARG A 55 12.75 12.79 11.60
C ARG A 55 11.81 13.86 12.16
N LEU A 56 10.77 13.42 12.87
CA LEU A 56 9.69 14.29 13.38
C LEU A 56 9.88 14.65 14.86
N GLY A 57 11.06 14.38 15.42
CA GLY A 57 11.40 14.66 16.82
C GLY A 57 10.88 13.58 17.76
N THR A 58 10.31 13.99 18.87
CA THR A 58 9.73 13.10 19.88
C THR A 58 8.22 13.33 20.04
N GLY A 59 7.54 12.34 20.59
CA GLY A 59 6.15 12.41 21.00
C GLY A 59 5.97 11.65 22.31
N SER A 60 4.93 11.98 23.06
CA SER A 60 4.60 11.27 24.29
C SER A 60 3.14 10.81 24.30
N VAL A 61 2.90 9.65 24.91
CA VAL A 61 1.57 9.09 25.13
C VAL A 61 1.48 8.67 26.59
N GLU A 62 0.39 9.06 27.26
CA GLU A 62 0.09 8.66 28.63
C GLU A 62 -1.15 7.76 28.63
N LYS A 63 -1.02 6.54 29.19
CA LYS A 63 -2.13 5.59 29.35
C LYS A 63 -1.93 4.78 30.63
N ASP A 64 -2.99 4.60 31.40
CA ASP A 64 -3.01 3.80 32.65
C ASP A 64 -1.88 4.15 33.64
N GLY A 65 -1.47 5.43 33.68
CA GLY A 65 -0.39 5.94 34.54
C GLY A 65 1.03 5.71 34.00
N TYR A 66 1.17 5.12 32.80
CA TYR A 66 2.44 4.97 32.10
C TYR A 66 2.61 6.09 31.06
N LEU A 67 3.75 6.77 31.11
CA LEU A 67 4.16 7.77 30.14
C LEU A 67 5.24 7.18 29.24
N LEU A 68 4.93 7.00 27.96
CA LEU A 68 5.88 6.58 26.93
C LEU A 68 6.38 7.81 26.18
N GLU A 69 7.68 8.11 26.30
CA GLU A 69 8.38 9.04 25.40
C GLU A 69 8.98 8.27 24.23
N MET A 70 8.65 8.68 23.00
CA MET A 70 9.00 7.96 21.79
C MET A 70 9.69 8.86 20.78
N GLU A 71 10.67 8.32 20.06
CA GLU A 71 11.21 8.94 18.86
C GLU A 71 10.23 8.73 17.70
N VAL A 72 9.98 9.78 16.92
CA VAL A 72 9.05 9.76 15.80
C VAL A 72 9.82 9.94 14.50
N GLN A 73 9.63 8.99 13.59
CA GLN A 73 10.14 9.06 12.24
C GLN A 73 9.05 8.70 11.24
N ALA A 74 9.19 9.20 10.01
CA ALA A 74 8.35 8.79 8.90
C ALA A 74 9.19 8.43 7.67
N ARG A 75 8.76 7.42 6.91
CA ARG A 75 9.32 7.06 5.61
C ARG A 75 8.31 7.35 4.53
N ILE A 76 8.73 8.06 3.49
CA ILE A 76 7.94 8.36 2.30
C ILE A 76 8.44 7.51 1.15
N TYR A 77 7.54 6.76 0.54
CA TYR A 77 7.81 5.88 -0.59
C TYR A 77 7.42 6.56 -1.90
N ASP A 78 8.11 6.26 -3.00
CA ASP A 78 7.81 6.82 -4.32
C ASP A 78 6.43 6.41 -4.86
N ILE A 79 5.90 5.29 -4.36
CA ILE A 79 4.57 4.77 -4.71
C ILE A 79 3.39 5.48 -4.03
N GLY A 80 3.63 6.42 -3.12
CA GLY A 80 2.57 7.17 -2.43
C GLY A 80 2.46 6.86 -0.94
N ALA A 81 2.91 5.67 -0.52
CA ALA A 81 2.85 5.24 0.87
C ALA A 81 3.70 6.11 1.81
N ILE A 82 3.19 6.32 3.02
CA ILE A 82 3.85 7.04 4.11
C ILE A 82 3.75 6.22 5.39
N SER A 83 4.89 5.68 5.85
CA SER A 83 5.00 4.90 7.08
C SER A 83 5.45 5.80 8.23
N ILE A 84 4.62 5.97 9.27
CA ILE A 84 4.97 6.65 10.52
C ILE A 84 5.34 5.59 11.56
N CYS A 85 6.49 5.75 12.19
CA CYS A 85 6.98 4.86 13.25
C CYS A 85 7.20 5.65 14.55
N LEU A 86 6.53 5.22 15.61
CA LEU A 86 6.78 5.65 16.99
C LEU A 86 7.66 4.61 17.66
N SER A 87 8.86 5.00 18.08
CA SER A 87 9.86 4.09 18.66
C SER A 87 10.09 4.38 20.14
N TYR A 88 9.70 3.44 20.99
CA TYR A 88 10.04 3.42 22.41
C TYR A 88 11.22 2.48 22.65
N ILE A 89 12.21 2.91 23.43
CA ILE A 89 13.38 2.10 23.79
C ILE A 89 13.59 2.14 25.30
N ASN A 90 13.41 1.00 25.98
CA ASN A 90 13.74 0.88 27.40
C ASN A 90 15.20 0.42 27.56
N ARG A 91 16.06 1.32 28.04
CA ARG A 91 17.50 1.09 28.27
C ARG A 91 17.84 0.49 29.65
N ASN A 92 16.91 -0.23 30.28
CA ASN A 92 17.00 -0.81 31.63
C ASN A 92 17.01 0.21 32.79
N GLU A 93 16.54 1.45 32.56
CA GLU A 93 16.36 2.45 33.65
C GLU A 93 14.99 2.34 34.32
N ASP A 94 14.02 1.74 33.63
CA ASP A 94 12.64 1.62 34.07
C ASP A 94 12.31 0.15 34.39
N LYS A 95 11.58 -0.09 35.48
CA LYS A 95 11.24 -1.45 35.96
C LYS A 95 10.07 -2.09 35.20
N SER A 96 9.46 -1.34 34.29
CA SER A 96 8.31 -1.77 33.49
C SER A 96 8.67 -3.01 32.67
N ASN A 97 7.81 -4.02 32.71
CA ASN A 97 7.97 -5.25 31.92
C ASN A 97 7.45 -4.98 30.51
N LEU A 98 8.16 -5.45 29.48
CA LEU A 98 7.72 -5.36 28.08
C LEU A 98 6.31 -5.95 27.90
N GLU A 99 6.03 -7.12 28.49
CA GLU A 99 4.71 -7.76 28.36
C GLU A 99 3.59 -6.86 28.91
N GLU A 100 3.84 -6.21 30.05
CA GLU A 100 2.87 -5.30 30.68
C GLU A 100 2.60 -4.08 29.81
N LEU A 101 3.65 -3.39 29.32
CA LEU A 101 3.48 -2.25 28.43
C LEU A 101 2.83 -2.65 27.10
N ALA A 102 3.23 -3.79 26.53
CA ALA A 102 2.67 -4.29 25.27
C ALA A 102 1.16 -4.54 25.40
N LEU A 103 0.69 -5.07 26.53
CA LEU A 103 -0.74 -5.28 26.80
C LEU A 103 -1.49 -3.96 27.02
N ILE A 104 -0.90 -2.99 27.72
CA ILE A 104 -1.52 -1.66 27.91
C ILE A 104 -1.72 -0.96 26.57
N PHE A 105 -0.75 -1.08 25.66
CA PHE A 105 -0.75 -0.45 24.34
C PHE A 105 -1.13 -1.41 23.21
N ALA A 106 -1.82 -2.52 23.53
CA ALA A 106 -2.31 -3.46 22.53
C ALA A 106 -3.24 -2.75 21.52
N GLY A 107 -3.14 -3.11 20.24
CA GLY A 107 -3.87 -2.43 19.17
C GLY A 107 -3.51 -0.95 19.00
N GLN A 108 -2.39 -0.49 19.57
CA GLN A 108 -1.97 0.92 19.57
C GLN A 108 -2.99 1.89 20.20
N GLU A 109 -3.87 1.39 21.06
CA GLU A 109 -4.90 2.19 21.69
C GLU A 109 -4.32 3.37 22.48
N GLY A 110 -4.86 4.57 22.26
CA GLY A 110 -4.42 5.81 22.92
C GLY A 110 -3.34 6.56 22.14
N MET A 111 -2.86 6.03 21.02
CA MET A 111 -1.87 6.69 20.15
C MET A 111 -2.49 7.49 19.01
N GLU A 112 -3.81 7.49 18.85
CA GLU A 112 -4.53 8.07 17.70
C GLU A 112 -4.20 9.55 17.53
N ALA A 113 -4.30 10.32 18.61
CA ALA A 113 -4.04 11.75 18.59
C ALA A 113 -2.60 12.08 18.18
N LEU A 114 -1.63 11.25 18.61
CA LEU A 114 -0.23 11.43 18.25
C LEU A 114 -0.01 11.12 16.76
N PHE A 115 -0.55 10.02 16.25
CA PHE A 115 -0.46 9.71 14.82
C PHE A 115 -1.15 10.77 13.96
N GLU A 116 -2.33 11.26 14.33
CA GLU A 116 -3.03 12.34 13.62
C GLU A 116 -2.26 13.66 13.63
N GLU A 117 -1.60 14.01 14.75
CA GLU A 117 -0.71 15.17 14.81
C GLU A 117 0.45 15.01 13.82
N LYS A 118 1.15 13.88 13.85
CA LYS A 118 2.31 13.65 12.98
C LYS A 118 1.93 13.54 11.51
N LEU A 119 0.79 12.93 11.19
CA LEU A 119 0.23 12.90 9.83
C LEU A 119 -0.08 14.29 9.31
N ARG A 120 -0.66 15.18 10.14
CA ARG A 120 -0.90 16.59 9.77
C ARG A 120 0.39 17.35 9.48
N ILE A 121 1.45 17.12 10.27
CA ILE A 121 2.77 17.70 10.02
C ILE A 121 3.28 17.22 8.66
N ILE A 122 3.29 15.91 8.39
CA ILE A 122 3.73 15.35 7.10
C ILE A 122 2.90 15.92 5.94
N HIS A 123 1.58 15.95 6.08
CA HIS A 123 0.69 16.54 5.07
C HIS A 123 1.07 17.99 4.77
N SER A 124 1.31 18.82 5.79
CA SER A 124 1.70 20.21 5.62
C SER A 124 3.03 20.37 4.88
N VAL A 125 3.96 19.45 5.13
CA VAL A 125 5.29 19.42 4.53
C VAL A 125 5.21 18.99 3.05
N LEU A 126 4.45 17.94 2.76
CA LEU A 126 4.32 17.39 1.41
C LEU A 126 3.45 18.23 0.49
N LYS A 127 2.42 18.91 1.02
CA LYS A 127 1.53 19.78 0.25
C LYS A 127 2.23 20.96 -0.44
N VAL A 128 3.41 21.36 0.06
CA VAL A 128 4.25 22.37 -0.60
C VAL A 128 4.76 21.89 -1.96
N CYS A 129 4.96 20.58 -2.10
CA CYS A 129 5.51 19.96 -3.31
C CYS A 129 4.40 19.37 -4.20
N VAL A 130 3.33 18.86 -3.59
CA VAL A 130 2.20 18.22 -4.28
C VAL A 130 0.91 18.97 -3.94
N ALA A 131 0.45 19.83 -4.86
CA ALA A 131 -0.65 20.77 -4.60
C ALA A 131 -1.99 20.07 -4.28
N ASP A 132 -2.27 18.97 -4.98
CA ASP A 132 -3.51 18.19 -4.88
C ASP A 132 -3.36 16.95 -3.99
N LEU A 133 -2.42 16.98 -3.03
CA LEU A 133 -2.19 15.90 -2.08
C LEU A 133 -3.45 15.65 -1.23
N ILE A 134 -3.96 14.42 -1.28
CA ILE A 134 -5.01 13.93 -0.39
C ILE A 134 -4.42 12.78 0.41
N MET A 135 -4.67 12.78 1.72
CA MET A 135 -4.38 11.65 2.60
C MET A 135 -5.62 11.35 3.42
N ASP A 136 -6.04 10.09 3.40
CA ASP A 136 -7.14 9.61 4.22
C ASP A 136 -6.59 9.14 5.57
N SER A 137 -6.91 9.87 6.65
CA SER A 137 -6.46 9.52 7.99
C SER A 137 -7.14 8.26 8.56
N GLU A 138 -8.25 7.84 7.97
CA GLU A 138 -9.01 6.66 8.40
C GLU A 138 -8.59 5.39 7.63
N PHE A 139 -7.87 5.54 6.52
CA PHE A 139 -7.35 4.42 5.73
C PHE A 139 -5.85 4.21 6.00
N TYR A 140 -5.54 3.27 6.88
CA TYR A 140 -4.17 2.91 7.23
C TYR A 140 -4.03 1.41 7.51
N GLU A 141 -2.77 0.96 7.52
CA GLU A 141 -2.35 -0.29 8.15
C GLU A 141 -1.59 0.02 9.42
N ASP A 142 -1.88 -0.71 10.49
CA ASP A 142 -1.10 -0.67 11.73
C ASP A 142 -0.30 -1.95 11.91
N TYR A 143 0.87 -1.81 12.54
CA TYR A 143 1.71 -2.96 12.87
C TYR A 143 2.60 -2.64 14.07
N THR A 144 2.74 -3.57 15.00
CA THR A 144 3.59 -3.38 16.20
C THR A 144 4.74 -4.36 16.22
N ILE A 145 5.96 -3.86 16.29
CA ILE A 145 7.17 -4.69 16.36
C ILE A 145 7.78 -4.55 17.75
N TYR A 146 7.82 -5.67 18.47
CA TYR A 146 8.52 -5.82 19.73
C TYR A 146 9.93 -6.32 19.48
N TYR A 147 10.89 -5.78 20.22
CA TYR A 147 12.29 -6.18 20.14
C TYR A 147 12.83 -6.53 21.52
N ILE A 148 13.53 -7.65 21.61
CA ILE A 148 14.26 -8.11 22.79
C ILE A 148 15.67 -8.55 22.40
N ASN A 149 16.61 -8.48 23.34
CA ASN A 149 17.98 -8.90 23.07
C ASN A 149 18.20 -10.40 23.27
N GLN A 150 17.43 -11.03 24.17
CA GLN A 150 17.64 -12.42 24.57
C GLN A 150 16.31 -13.16 24.71
N PRO A 151 16.23 -14.45 24.32
CA PRO A 151 15.00 -15.23 24.41
C PRO A 151 14.41 -15.30 25.82
N SER A 152 15.25 -15.27 26.86
CA SER A 152 14.82 -15.36 28.27
C SER A 152 14.13 -14.10 28.79
N GLU A 153 14.08 -13.02 28.01
CA GLU A 153 13.35 -11.80 28.41
C GLU A 153 11.82 -11.98 28.31
N ILE A 154 11.33 -13.01 27.61
CA ILE A 154 9.90 -13.32 27.47
C ILE A 154 9.68 -14.83 27.63
N ASP A 155 8.88 -15.22 28.64
CA ASP A 155 8.55 -16.63 28.90
C ASP A 155 7.51 -17.18 27.91
N ASP A 156 6.42 -16.44 27.67
CA ASP A 156 5.36 -16.81 26.71
C ASP A 156 5.10 -15.64 25.74
N PRO A 157 5.65 -15.69 24.52
CA PRO A 157 5.47 -14.62 23.54
C PRO A 157 4.05 -14.57 22.97
N VAL A 158 3.19 -15.57 23.23
CA VAL A 158 1.85 -15.61 22.63
C VAL A 158 0.96 -14.49 23.15
N SER A 159 0.93 -14.24 24.46
CA SER A 159 0.12 -13.14 25.02
C SER A 159 0.55 -11.78 24.50
N LEU A 160 1.86 -11.58 24.35
CA LEU A 160 2.45 -10.37 23.76
C LEU A 160 2.01 -10.20 22.30
N LEU A 161 2.16 -11.25 21.49
CA LEU A 161 1.84 -11.21 20.06
C LEU A 161 0.34 -11.11 19.78
N MET A 162 -0.49 -11.67 20.65
CA MET A 162 -1.95 -11.60 20.53
C MET A 162 -2.55 -10.32 21.13
N GLY A 163 -1.75 -9.53 21.87
CA GLY A 163 -2.19 -8.31 22.51
C GLY A 163 -3.20 -8.53 23.65
N GLU A 164 -3.38 -9.75 24.13
CA GLU A 164 -4.32 -10.06 25.21
C GLU A 164 -3.77 -11.13 26.16
N LYS A 165 -4.19 -11.06 27.42
CA LYS A 165 -3.85 -12.06 28.43
C LYS A 165 -5.00 -13.05 28.56
N ALA A 166 -4.86 -14.19 27.90
CA ALA A 166 -5.85 -15.27 27.92
C ALA A 166 -5.20 -16.65 28.09
N GLU A 167 -6.00 -17.64 28.51
CA GLU A 167 -5.59 -19.05 28.46
C GLU A 167 -5.73 -19.57 27.02
N PHE A 168 -4.70 -19.34 26.19
CA PHE A 168 -4.70 -19.81 24.82
C PHE A 168 -4.60 -21.35 24.75
N SER A 169 -5.45 -21.95 23.92
CA SER A 169 -5.36 -23.38 23.60
C SER A 169 -4.01 -23.73 22.95
N SER A 170 -3.58 -24.99 23.08
CA SER A 170 -2.34 -25.47 22.46
C SER A 170 -2.31 -25.25 20.94
N LEU A 171 -3.46 -25.36 20.27
CA LEU A 171 -3.59 -25.14 18.83
C LEU A 171 -3.30 -23.68 18.45
N ILE A 172 -3.82 -22.70 19.21
CA ILE A 172 -3.56 -21.28 18.95
C ILE A 172 -2.08 -20.97 19.18
N LYS A 173 -1.50 -21.48 20.28
CA LYS A 173 -0.07 -21.31 20.55
C LYS A 173 0.78 -21.88 19.41
N GLU A 174 0.45 -23.08 18.93
CA GLU A 174 1.16 -23.71 17.80
C GLU A 174 1.00 -22.88 16.51
N GLN A 175 -0.19 -22.35 16.23
CA GLN A 175 -0.42 -21.51 15.05
C GLN A 175 0.37 -20.19 15.11
N VAL A 176 0.34 -19.47 16.22
CA VAL A 176 1.09 -18.22 16.40
C VAL A 176 2.60 -18.48 16.26
N LEU A 177 3.09 -19.56 16.88
CA LEU A 177 4.51 -19.92 16.85
C LEU A 177 4.94 -20.58 15.54
N SER A 178 4.02 -21.02 14.68
CA SER A 178 4.34 -21.68 13.40
C SER A 178 5.08 -20.78 12.41
N ASN A 179 4.94 -19.45 12.56
CA ASN A 179 5.63 -18.45 11.76
C ASN A 179 6.97 -18.01 12.39
N ARG A 180 7.47 -18.74 13.38
CA ARG A 180 8.80 -18.50 13.96
C ARG A 180 9.89 -18.89 12.97
N LEU A 181 10.83 -17.97 12.76
CA LEU A 181 12.03 -18.17 11.95
C LEU A 181 13.25 -17.82 12.80
N SER A 182 14.33 -18.57 12.61
CA SER A 182 15.61 -18.34 13.28
C SER A 182 16.74 -18.50 12.29
N TYR A 183 17.76 -17.66 12.41
CA TYR A 183 19.02 -17.76 11.69
C TYR A 183 20.06 -18.52 12.51
N SER A 184 20.16 -18.23 13.80
CA SER A 184 21.02 -18.90 14.77
C SER A 184 20.20 -19.52 15.92
N THR A 185 20.87 -20.06 16.94
CA THR A 185 20.18 -20.60 18.13
C THR A 185 19.68 -19.52 19.08
N ASP A 186 20.24 -18.31 18.96
CA ASP A 186 20.06 -17.23 19.94
C ASP A 186 19.18 -16.09 19.39
N ASP A 187 18.79 -16.18 18.11
CA ASP A 187 17.88 -15.25 17.44
C ASP A 187 16.59 -15.92 16.98
N TYR A 188 15.54 -15.11 16.87
CA TYR A 188 14.32 -15.50 16.18
C TYR A 188 13.47 -14.29 15.83
N VAL A 189 12.62 -14.45 14.82
CA VAL A 189 11.48 -13.57 14.57
C VAL A 189 10.20 -14.40 14.57
N ILE A 190 9.15 -13.90 15.21
CA ILE A 190 7.80 -14.45 15.16
C ILE A 190 6.89 -13.39 14.53
N LEU A 191 6.18 -13.76 13.48
CA LEU A 191 5.33 -12.87 12.70
C LEU A 191 3.86 -13.25 12.89
N THR A 192 3.03 -12.27 13.22
CA THR A 192 1.57 -12.35 13.17
C THR A 192 1.00 -11.28 12.23
N TRP A 193 -0.33 -11.18 12.19
CA TRP A 193 -1.04 -10.34 11.22
C TRP A 193 -0.94 -8.84 11.55
N ASP A 194 -0.73 -8.47 12.81
CA ASP A 194 -0.63 -7.09 13.32
C ASP A 194 0.57 -6.88 14.25
N THR A 195 1.26 -7.94 14.69
CA THR A 195 2.44 -7.83 15.54
C THR A 195 3.60 -8.73 15.12
N ALA A 196 4.82 -8.33 15.49
CA ALA A 196 6.00 -9.18 15.42
C ALA A 196 6.84 -9.10 16.69
N LEU A 197 7.53 -10.19 17.00
CA LEU A 197 8.57 -10.23 18.03
C LEU A 197 9.90 -10.58 17.37
N ILE A 198 10.87 -9.68 17.48
CA ILE A 198 12.24 -9.87 17.03
C ILE A 198 13.14 -10.05 18.25
N CYS A 199 13.81 -11.19 18.32
CA CYS A 199 14.90 -11.46 19.25
C CYS A 199 16.19 -11.50 18.46
N ASP A 200 17.06 -10.51 18.63
CA ASP A 200 18.34 -10.43 17.92
C ASP A 200 19.37 -9.72 18.82
N PRO A 201 20.55 -10.31 19.11
CA PRO A 201 21.55 -9.71 19.98
C PRO A 201 22.41 -8.63 19.29
N GLU A 202 22.48 -8.59 17.95
CA GLU A 202 23.35 -7.68 17.20
C GLU A 202 22.62 -6.45 16.68
N SER A 203 21.51 -6.61 15.93
CA SER A 203 20.67 -5.50 15.44
C SER A 203 19.45 -5.98 14.65
N ALA A 204 18.25 -5.66 15.12
CA ALA A 204 16.99 -5.97 14.44
C ALA A 204 16.56 -5.02 13.30
N ASN A 205 17.36 -3.99 12.97
CA ASN A 205 16.92 -2.93 12.04
C ASN A 205 16.51 -3.45 10.65
N ASP A 206 17.26 -4.38 10.08
CA ASP A 206 17.00 -4.90 8.73
C ASP A 206 15.71 -5.76 8.69
N LEU A 207 15.48 -6.55 9.74
CA LEU A 207 14.23 -7.33 9.89
C LEU A 207 13.02 -6.43 10.09
N ARG A 208 13.18 -5.38 10.90
CA ARG A 208 12.14 -4.37 11.12
C ARG A 208 11.76 -3.68 9.81
N ASP A 209 12.76 -3.28 9.02
CA ASP A 209 12.54 -2.63 7.73
C ASP A 209 11.85 -3.59 6.73
N LEU A 210 12.21 -4.88 6.68
CA LEU A 210 11.48 -5.88 5.87
C LEU A 210 10.01 -6.01 6.23
N ILE A 211 9.70 -6.04 7.54
CA ILE A 211 8.33 -6.17 8.02
C ILE A 211 7.53 -4.90 7.68
N GLU A 212 8.14 -3.72 7.85
CA GLU A 212 7.54 -2.45 7.43
C GLU A 212 7.22 -2.47 5.94
N PHE A 213 8.16 -2.89 5.09
CA PHE A 213 7.93 -2.96 3.65
C PHE A 213 6.84 -3.96 3.24
N ALA A 214 6.70 -5.06 3.95
CA ALA A 214 5.61 -6.01 3.72
C ALA A 214 4.24 -5.37 4.04
N ASN A 215 4.17 -4.56 5.09
CA ASN A 215 2.97 -3.80 5.44
C ASN A 215 2.70 -2.66 4.43
N VAL A 216 3.73 -1.99 3.91
CA VAL A 216 3.58 -1.03 2.80
C VAL A 216 2.94 -1.71 1.59
N GLN A 217 3.43 -2.87 1.17
CA GLN A 217 2.82 -3.61 0.05
C GLN A 217 1.37 -4.01 0.33
N LEU A 218 1.05 -4.40 1.56
CA LEU A 218 -0.33 -4.72 1.94
C LEU A 218 -1.26 -3.51 1.79
N LEU A 219 -0.85 -2.36 2.35
CA LEU A 219 -1.63 -1.12 2.29
C LEU A 219 -1.93 -0.73 0.85
N GLU A 220 -0.91 -0.73 0.00
CA GLU A 220 -1.02 -0.36 -1.41
C GLU A 220 -1.98 -1.27 -2.16
N LEU A 221 -1.85 -2.59 -1.98
CA LEU A 221 -2.75 -3.55 -2.60
C LEU A 221 -4.20 -3.34 -2.16
N ARG A 222 -4.44 -3.04 -0.88
CA ARG A 222 -5.78 -2.70 -0.37
C ARG A 222 -6.30 -1.40 -0.95
N TYR A 223 -5.45 -0.38 -1.07
CA TYR A 223 -5.82 0.91 -1.64
C TYR A 223 -6.27 0.74 -3.09
N TYR A 224 -5.46 0.09 -3.91
CA TYR A 224 -5.78 -0.14 -5.32
C TYR A 224 -6.97 -1.08 -5.50
N ASP A 225 -7.15 -2.06 -4.63
CA ASP A 225 -8.37 -2.90 -4.62
C ASP A 225 -9.64 -2.06 -4.42
N ASN A 226 -9.59 -1.05 -3.53
CA ASN A 226 -10.68 -0.11 -3.28
C ASN A 226 -10.89 0.85 -4.47
N GLU A 227 -9.83 1.46 -4.99
CA GLU A 227 -9.92 2.35 -6.16
C GLU A 227 -10.45 1.63 -7.39
N LEU A 228 -10.01 0.40 -7.65
CA LEU A 228 -10.55 -0.45 -8.71
C LEU A 228 -12.05 -0.73 -8.51
N SER A 229 -12.50 -0.94 -7.28
CA SER A 229 -13.92 -1.16 -6.98
C SER A 229 -14.76 0.07 -7.32
N LYS A 230 -14.33 1.26 -6.87
CA LYS A 230 -15.00 2.53 -7.19
C LYS A 230 -15.07 2.78 -8.69
N ASN A 231 -13.98 2.47 -9.40
CA ASN A 231 -13.92 2.61 -10.86
C ASN A 231 -14.84 1.61 -11.58
N MET A 232 -14.93 0.38 -11.11
CA MET A 232 -15.89 -0.60 -11.63
C MET A 232 -17.34 -0.14 -11.44
N ASP A 233 -17.70 0.34 -10.24
CA ASP A 233 -19.04 0.84 -9.95
C ASP A 233 -19.41 2.01 -10.87
N LYS A 234 -18.49 2.97 -11.03
CA LYS A 234 -18.65 4.10 -11.95
C LYS A 234 -18.80 3.63 -13.40
N MET A 235 -17.98 2.68 -13.84
CA MET A 235 -18.07 2.11 -15.19
C MET A 235 -19.46 1.49 -15.44
N TYR A 236 -19.99 0.71 -14.50
CA TYR A 236 -21.30 0.09 -14.65
C TYR A 236 -22.43 1.13 -14.74
N VAL A 237 -22.39 2.15 -13.88
CA VAL A 237 -23.36 3.27 -13.93
C VAL A 237 -23.28 4.00 -15.28
N ASP A 238 -22.07 4.29 -15.75
CA ASP A 238 -21.85 4.99 -17.01
C ASP A 238 -22.36 4.18 -18.23
N ILE A 239 -22.18 2.86 -18.21
CA ILE A 239 -22.72 1.94 -19.23
C ILE A 239 -24.25 1.97 -19.21
N GLU A 240 -24.88 1.84 -18.04
CA GLU A 240 -26.35 1.85 -17.90
C GLU A 240 -26.95 3.17 -18.42
N ILE A 241 -26.32 4.30 -18.10
CA ILE A 241 -26.74 5.61 -18.62
C ILE A 241 -26.60 5.67 -20.15
N ALA A 242 -25.52 5.12 -20.70
CA ALA A 242 -25.31 5.10 -22.15
C ALA A 242 -26.35 4.22 -22.88
N GLU A 243 -26.78 3.12 -22.27
CA GLU A 243 -27.82 2.24 -22.82
C GLU A 243 -29.19 2.91 -22.94
N LYS A 244 -29.51 3.85 -22.04
CA LYS A 244 -30.76 4.64 -22.07
C LYS A 244 -30.79 5.70 -23.18
N LYS A 245 -29.69 5.92 -23.91
CA LYS A 245 -29.58 6.97 -24.94
C LYS A 245 -29.79 6.44 -26.36
N SER A 246 -30.13 7.37 -27.27
CA SER A 246 -30.15 7.11 -28.71
C SER A 246 -28.83 6.49 -29.19
N ARG A 247 -28.92 5.59 -30.18
CA ARG A 247 -27.77 4.84 -30.72
C ARG A 247 -26.57 5.72 -31.07
N PHE A 248 -26.77 6.94 -31.59
CA PHE A 248 -25.66 7.86 -31.91
C PHE A 248 -24.99 8.46 -30.67
N SER A 249 -25.79 8.81 -29.64
CA SER A 249 -25.30 9.36 -28.39
C SER A 249 -24.60 8.28 -27.53
N ARG A 250 -25.07 7.04 -27.58
CA ARG A 250 -24.47 5.86 -26.93
C ARG A 250 -23.01 5.63 -27.34
N THR A 251 -22.72 5.61 -28.65
CA THR A 251 -21.34 5.44 -29.15
C THR A 251 -20.41 6.55 -28.70
N ARG A 252 -20.88 7.81 -28.67
CA ARG A 252 -20.09 8.94 -28.18
C ARG A 252 -19.79 8.80 -26.69
N GLN A 253 -20.73 8.27 -25.91
CA GLN A 253 -20.54 8.02 -24.49
C GLN A 253 -19.59 6.84 -24.22
N TYR A 254 -19.70 5.74 -24.98
CA TYR A 254 -18.73 4.64 -24.90
C TYR A 254 -17.31 5.10 -25.23
N ARG A 255 -17.11 5.95 -26.24
CA ARG A 255 -15.77 6.53 -26.51
C ARG A 255 -15.23 7.34 -25.33
N LYS A 256 -16.09 8.11 -24.64
CA LYS A 256 -15.68 8.85 -23.43
C LYS A 256 -15.33 7.92 -22.26
N ILE A 257 -16.11 6.86 -22.08
CA ILE A 257 -15.87 5.85 -21.04
C ILE A 257 -14.54 5.13 -21.30
N ILE A 258 -14.27 4.74 -22.55
CA ILE A 258 -13.00 4.11 -22.94
C ILE A 258 -11.82 5.08 -22.73
N SER A 259 -11.93 6.32 -23.19
CA SER A 259 -10.82 7.28 -23.10
C SER A 259 -10.45 7.65 -21.67
N ALA A 260 -11.45 7.82 -20.79
CA ALA A 260 -11.21 8.20 -19.38
C ALA A 260 -10.57 7.09 -18.55
N GLN A 261 -10.55 5.86 -19.07
CA GLN A 261 -10.19 4.67 -18.30
C GLN A 261 -8.92 3.98 -18.81
N MET A 262 -8.49 4.29 -20.05
CA MET A 262 -7.17 3.87 -20.53
C MET A 262 -6.01 4.51 -19.77
N GLU A 263 -6.14 5.79 -19.38
CA GLU A 263 -5.16 6.49 -18.55
C GLU A 263 -5.04 5.82 -17.18
N LEU A 264 -6.18 5.60 -16.52
CA LEU A 264 -6.26 4.94 -15.22
C LEU A 264 -5.71 3.49 -15.24
N ILE A 265 -5.98 2.71 -16.29
CA ILE A 265 -5.41 1.35 -16.40
C ILE A 265 -3.89 1.40 -16.57
N ALA A 266 -3.36 2.36 -17.33
CA ALA A 266 -1.92 2.49 -17.51
C ALA A 266 -1.25 2.83 -16.17
N ASP A 267 -1.78 3.83 -15.45
CA ASP A 267 -1.28 4.23 -14.13
C ASP A 267 -1.35 3.06 -13.14
N LEU A 268 -2.48 2.36 -13.07
CA LEU A 268 -2.64 1.22 -12.17
C LEU A 268 -1.71 0.05 -12.51
N THR A 269 -1.48 -0.22 -13.80
CA THR A 269 -0.56 -1.29 -14.21
C THR A 269 0.87 -0.94 -13.79
N GLU A 270 1.28 0.31 -14.00
CA GLU A 270 2.60 0.79 -13.55
C GLU A 270 2.75 0.66 -12.03
N VAL A 271 1.74 1.07 -11.25
CA VAL A 271 1.86 0.97 -9.80
C VAL A 271 1.83 -0.48 -9.31
N THR A 272 1.00 -1.35 -9.90
CA THR A 272 0.99 -2.76 -9.52
C THR A 272 2.35 -3.42 -9.79
N GLU A 273 3.02 -3.06 -10.88
CA GLU A 273 4.40 -3.50 -11.16
C GLU A 273 5.40 -2.94 -10.15
N LYS A 274 5.28 -1.66 -9.74
CA LYS A 274 6.14 -1.06 -8.70
C LYS A 274 5.95 -1.72 -7.33
N ILE A 275 4.71 -2.02 -6.94
CA ILE A 275 4.41 -2.73 -5.67
C ILE A 275 5.13 -4.08 -5.67
N GLY A 276 4.99 -4.86 -6.75
CA GLY A 276 5.64 -6.18 -6.87
C GLY A 276 7.17 -6.12 -6.88
N ASN A 277 7.75 -4.99 -7.31
CA ASN A 277 9.20 -4.78 -7.40
C ASN A 277 9.77 -3.88 -6.29
N LEU A 278 8.99 -3.56 -5.25
CA LEU A 278 9.42 -2.67 -4.16
C LEU A 278 10.78 -3.09 -3.59
N ILE A 279 11.01 -4.40 -3.49
CA ILE A 279 12.24 -4.99 -2.95
C ILE A 279 12.70 -6.18 -3.79
N LYS A 280 14.01 -6.24 -4.02
CA LYS A 280 14.74 -7.43 -4.47
C LYS A 280 15.67 -7.89 -3.36
N ILE A 281 15.44 -9.09 -2.84
CA ILE A 281 16.30 -9.70 -1.82
C ILE A 281 17.39 -10.49 -2.54
N THR A 282 18.65 -10.07 -2.41
CA THR A 282 19.71 -10.47 -3.35
C THR A 282 20.75 -11.43 -2.79
N GLU A 283 21.02 -11.46 -1.48
CA GLU A 283 22.16 -12.24 -0.95
C GLU A 283 21.83 -13.19 0.21
N ASP A 284 20.72 -13.03 0.93
CA ASP A 284 20.48 -13.79 2.15
C ASP A 284 19.14 -14.54 2.17
N VAL A 285 19.23 -15.88 2.26
CA VAL A 285 18.09 -16.81 2.30
C VAL A 285 17.23 -16.58 3.55
N TYR A 286 17.81 -16.18 4.67
CA TYR A 286 17.08 -15.93 5.91
C TYR A 286 16.17 -14.72 5.77
N TYR A 287 16.72 -13.57 5.34
CA TYR A 287 15.94 -12.36 5.08
C TYR A 287 14.86 -12.58 4.02
N ALA A 288 15.17 -13.34 2.96
CA ALA A 288 14.19 -13.73 1.95
C ALA A 288 13.02 -14.51 2.56
N ARG A 289 13.32 -15.47 3.44
CA ARG A 289 12.31 -16.29 4.11
C ARG A 289 11.48 -15.50 5.12
N VAL A 290 12.09 -14.57 5.85
CA VAL A 290 11.36 -13.66 6.76
C VAL A 290 10.38 -12.82 5.97
N TYR A 291 10.83 -12.18 4.89
CA TYR A 291 9.98 -11.36 4.05
C TYR A 291 8.84 -12.15 3.41
N GLN A 292 9.13 -13.33 2.83
CA GLN A 292 8.10 -14.22 2.28
C GLN A 292 7.08 -14.66 3.35
N THR A 293 7.53 -14.89 4.57
CA THR A 293 6.65 -15.26 5.68
C THR A 293 5.79 -14.06 6.10
N ALA A 294 6.35 -12.85 6.16
CA ALA A 294 5.59 -11.62 6.41
C ALA A 294 4.47 -11.44 5.37
N LEU A 295 4.79 -11.51 4.07
CA LEU A 295 3.81 -11.44 2.99
C LEU A 295 2.71 -12.51 3.10
N LYS A 296 3.10 -13.75 3.45
CA LYS A 296 2.16 -14.85 3.66
C LYS A 296 1.22 -14.60 4.83
N VAL A 297 1.75 -14.16 5.97
CA VAL A 297 0.98 -13.90 7.19
C VAL A 297 0.01 -12.73 6.99
N LEU A 298 0.48 -11.67 6.33
CA LEU A 298 -0.32 -10.50 5.91
C LEU A 298 -1.29 -10.81 4.77
N ARG A 299 -1.24 -12.01 4.19
CA ARG A 299 -2.10 -12.47 3.08
C ARG A 299 -2.08 -11.56 1.85
N THR A 300 -0.93 -10.94 1.55
CA THR A 300 -0.79 -10.01 0.42
C THR A 300 -1.15 -10.66 -0.92
N ALA A 301 -0.93 -11.96 -1.08
CA ALA A 301 -1.32 -12.71 -2.27
C ALA A 301 -2.82 -12.65 -2.59
N GLN A 302 -3.70 -12.64 -1.58
CA GLN A 302 -5.16 -12.57 -1.77
C GLN A 302 -5.58 -11.20 -2.31
N TRP A 303 -4.96 -10.14 -1.79
CA TRP A 303 -5.18 -8.79 -2.26
C TRP A 303 -4.66 -8.59 -3.68
N ASN A 304 -3.46 -9.09 -3.97
CA ASN A 304 -2.88 -9.07 -5.31
C ASN A 304 -3.77 -9.78 -6.34
N GLU A 305 -4.27 -10.98 -6.01
CA GLU A 305 -5.21 -11.71 -6.89
C GLU A 305 -6.52 -10.92 -7.11
N SER A 306 -7.03 -10.25 -6.07
CA SER A 306 -8.23 -9.41 -6.19
C SER A 306 -8.01 -8.21 -7.11
N VAL A 307 -6.88 -7.51 -6.97
CA VAL A 307 -6.46 -6.40 -7.83
C VAL A 307 -6.34 -6.86 -9.28
N GLU A 308 -5.61 -7.95 -9.53
CA GLU A 308 -5.40 -8.48 -10.88
C GLU A 308 -6.73 -8.89 -11.53
N ARG A 309 -7.59 -9.59 -10.79
CA ARG A 309 -8.92 -9.97 -11.28
C ARG A 309 -9.78 -8.76 -11.63
N LYS A 310 -9.77 -7.71 -10.80
CA LYS A 310 -10.53 -6.47 -11.07
C LYS A 310 -9.99 -5.76 -12.32
N LEU A 311 -8.67 -5.63 -12.47
CA LEU A 311 -8.04 -5.11 -13.68
C LEU A 311 -8.45 -5.88 -14.93
N GLN A 312 -8.43 -7.22 -14.89
CA GLN A 312 -8.86 -8.06 -16.01
C GLN A 312 -10.34 -7.85 -16.38
N VAL A 313 -11.23 -7.73 -15.38
CA VAL A 313 -12.67 -7.47 -15.62
C VAL A 313 -12.86 -6.11 -16.30
N ILE A 314 -12.17 -5.09 -15.81
CA ILE A 314 -12.19 -3.73 -16.36
C ILE A 314 -11.70 -3.75 -17.82
N GLN A 315 -10.52 -4.32 -18.09
CA GLN A 315 -9.95 -4.45 -19.44
C GLN A 315 -10.88 -5.21 -20.40
N ARG A 316 -11.50 -6.31 -19.95
CA ARG A 316 -12.44 -7.09 -20.77
C ARG A 316 -13.70 -6.30 -21.14
N ASN A 317 -14.27 -5.54 -20.20
CA ASN A 317 -15.44 -4.71 -20.48
C ASN A 317 -15.09 -3.59 -21.48
N TYR A 318 -13.89 -3.00 -21.39
CA TYR A 318 -13.43 -2.05 -22.41
C TYR A 318 -13.29 -2.66 -23.79
N ALA A 319 -12.70 -3.86 -23.89
CA ALA A 319 -12.58 -4.55 -25.17
C ALA A 319 -13.96 -4.79 -25.81
N LEU A 320 -14.97 -5.15 -25.01
CA LEU A 320 -16.36 -5.31 -25.49
C LEU A 320 -16.97 -3.98 -25.96
N LEU A 321 -16.80 -2.91 -25.19
CA LEU A 321 -17.29 -1.57 -25.56
C LEU A 321 -16.59 -1.04 -26.82
N SER A 322 -15.28 -1.28 -26.96
CA SER A 322 -14.51 -0.88 -28.15
C SER A 322 -15.00 -1.63 -29.39
N ASN A 323 -15.17 -2.95 -29.29
CA ASN A 323 -15.71 -3.76 -30.39
C ASN A 323 -17.09 -3.28 -30.86
N GLU A 324 -17.98 -2.89 -29.95
CA GLU A 324 -19.29 -2.30 -30.30
C GLU A 324 -19.16 -0.95 -31.01
N VAL A 325 -18.13 -0.15 -30.68
CA VAL A 325 -17.82 1.11 -31.38
C VAL A 325 -17.25 0.84 -32.79
N ASP A 326 -16.41 -0.19 -32.95
CA ASP A 326 -15.71 -0.52 -34.19
C ASP A 326 -16.61 -1.22 -35.23
N VAL A 327 -17.52 -2.10 -34.80
CA VAL A 327 -18.52 -2.75 -35.67
C VAL A 327 -19.38 -1.73 -36.43
N ARG A 328 -19.53 -0.50 -35.89
CA ARG A 328 -20.28 0.58 -36.55
C ARG A 328 -19.55 1.23 -37.73
N HIS A 329 -18.21 1.19 -37.79
CA HIS A 329 -17.49 1.67 -38.98
C HIS A 329 -17.81 0.80 -40.21
N SER A 330 -18.09 -0.49 -40.01
CA SER A 330 -18.52 -1.40 -41.08
C SER A 330 -19.88 -1.00 -41.67
N TYR A 331 -20.84 -0.58 -40.84
CA TYR A 331 -22.14 -0.13 -41.33
C TYR A 331 -22.09 1.22 -42.06
N PHE A 332 -21.19 2.14 -41.69
CA PHE A 332 -21.10 3.44 -42.37
C PHE A 332 -20.63 3.29 -43.82
N LEU A 333 -19.67 2.38 -44.07
CA LEU A 333 -19.20 2.07 -45.42
C LEU A 333 -20.30 1.36 -46.23
N GLU A 334 -21.06 0.46 -45.59
CA GLU A 334 -22.24 -0.17 -46.18
C GLU A 334 -23.33 0.86 -46.56
N TRP A 335 -23.64 1.82 -45.67
CA TRP A 335 -24.59 2.90 -45.96
C TRP A 335 -24.12 3.84 -47.07
N ILE A 336 -22.83 4.16 -47.15
CA ILE A 336 -22.26 4.92 -48.27
C ILE A 336 -22.47 4.16 -49.59
N ILE A 337 -22.20 2.85 -49.61
CA ILE A 337 -22.42 2.02 -50.81
C ILE A 337 -23.91 1.98 -51.19
N ILE A 338 -24.80 1.77 -50.22
CA ILE A 338 -26.26 1.76 -50.46
C ILE A 338 -26.74 3.10 -51.01
N ILE A 339 -26.26 4.23 -50.46
CA ILE A 339 -26.61 5.58 -50.93
C ILE A 339 -26.07 5.83 -52.34
N LEU A 340 -24.82 5.42 -52.63
CA LEU A 340 -24.23 5.56 -53.97
C LEU A 340 -25.03 4.79 -55.02
N ILE A 341 -25.41 3.54 -54.72
CA ILE A 341 -26.25 2.71 -55.59
C ILE A 341 -27.63 3.37 -55.79
N ALA A 342 -28.27 3.84 -54.72
CA ALA A 342 -29.58 4.47 -54.79
C ALA A 342 -29.56 5.75 -55.65
N LEU A 343 -28.50 6.57 -55.54
CA LEU A 343 -28.32 7.76 -56.36
C LEU A 343 -28.11 7.40 -57.84
N GLU A 344 -27.29 6.40 -58.14
CA GLU A 344 -27.05 5.93 -59.51
C GLU A 344 -28.34 5.44 -60.18
N PHE A 345 -29.13 4.63 -59.48
CA PHE A 345 -30.46 4.21 -59.96
C PHE A 345 -31.41 5.40 -60.15
N GLY A 346 -31.41 6.36 -59.23
CA GLY A 346 -32.21 7.58 -59.34
C GLY A 346 -31.88 8.38 -60.60
N PHE A 347 -30.60 8.57 -60.90
CA PHE A 347 -30.14 9.23 -62.13
C PHE A 347 -30.52 8.45 -63.39
N ALA A 348 -30.33 7.13 -63.39
CA ALA A 348 -30.68 6.29 -64.53
C ALA A 348 -32.19 6.34 -64.85
N ILE A 349 -33.05 6.36 -63.83
CA ILE A 349 -34.50 6.50 -64.00
C ILE A 349 -34.86 7.90 -64.50
N LEU A 350 -34.23 8.95 -63.97
CA LEU A 350 -34.46 10.33 -64.40
C LEU A 350 -34.09 10.51 -65.88
N GLU A 351 -32.96 9.95 -66.31
CA GLU A 351 -32.51 9.99 -67.70
C GLU A 351 -33.44 9.19 -68.63
N ALA A 352 -33.99 8.07 -68.15
CA ALA A 352 -34.95 7.27 -68.92
C ALA A 352 -36.34 7.91 -69.06
N VAL A 353 -36.75 8.79 -68.12
CA VAL A 353 -38.04 9.50 -68.15
C VAL A 353 -37.96 10.82 -68.92
N LEU A 354 -36.76 11.41 -69.03
CA LEU A 354 -36.50 12.65 -69.79
C LEU A 354 -36.20 12.42 -71.28
N ARG A 355 -36.05 11.16 -71.71
CA ARG A 355 -36.01 10.73 -73.11
C ARG A 355 -37.40 10.32 -73.59
#